data_AF-A0A514BTX0-F1
#
_entry.id   AF-A0A514BTX0-F1
#
_cell.length_a   1.000
_cell.length_b   1.000
_cell.length_c   1.000
_cell.angle_alpha   90.00
_cell.angle_beta   90.00
_cell.angle_gamma   90.00
#
_symmetry.space_group_name_H-M   'P 1'
#
loop_
_entity.id
_entity.type
_entity.pdbx_description
1 polymer ?
#
loop_
_entity_poly.entity_id
_entity_poly.type
_entity_poly.pdbx_seq_one_letter_code
_entity_poly.pdbx_strand_id
1 'polypeptide(L)'
;MAEDTKAEELTDALRDAFAANLRTAVAGLPAHQALQLADTLCRVQLDMLAGKRVTYKASKAIDGEAIAEDWRRGKTIQEIVEQHGCSRVTAYRYHPNKRTRKNKAA
;
A
#
# COMPACT_ATOMS: atom_id res chain seq x y z
N MET A 1 20.79 -8.52 15.33
CA MET A 1 19.88 -7.37 15.28
C MET A 1 19.40 -7.27 13.85
N ALA A 2 18.09 -7.34 13.60
CA ALA A 2 17.55 -7.31 12.24
C ALA A 2 17.57 -5.86 11.74
N GLU A 3 18.08 -5.63 10.54
CA GLU A 3 17.95 -4.32 9.88
C GLU A 3 16.48 -4.07 9.57
N ASP A 4 15.90 -3.05 10.21
CA ASP A 4 14.54 -2.59 9.95
C ASP A 4 14.53 -1.77 8.64
N THR A 5 14.73 -2.45 7.52
CA THR A 5 14.60 -1.85 6.19
C THR A 5 13.13 -1.90 5.78
N LYS A 6 12.56 -0.76 5.33
CA LYS A 6 11.17 -0.68 4.88
C LYS A 6 10.94 -1.68 3.74
N ALA A 7 10.25 -2.77 4.06
CA ALA A 7 10.00 -3.85 3.12
C ALA A 7 9.27 -3.35 1.87
N GLU A 8 8.35 -2.38 1.98
CA GLU A 8 7.61 -1.83 0.84
C GLU A 8 8.53 -1.20 -0.22
N GLU A 9 9.48 -0.36 0.20
CA GLU A 9 10.46 0.28 -0.70
C GLU A 9 11.38 -0.77 -1.35
N LEU A 10 11.77 -1.81 -0.61
CA LEU A 10 12.50 -2.95 -1.17
C LEU A 10 11.64 -3.80 -2.11
N THR A 11 10.36 -4.01 -1.80
CA THR A 11 9.48 -4.88 -2.59
C THR A 11 9.13 -4.25 -3.92
N ASP A 12 8.87 -2.94 -3.95
CA ASP A 12 8.60 -2.21 -5.19
C ASP A 12 9.86 -2.05 -6.03
N ALA A 13 11.01 -1.68 -5.43
CA ALA A 13 12.28 -1.65 -6.14
C ALA A 13 12.67 -3.04 -6.71
N LEU A 14 12.39 -4.12 -5.96
CA LEU A 14 12.64 -5.48 -6.44
C LEU A 14 11.66 -5.91 -7.51
N ARG A 15 10.38 -5.51 -7.44
CA ARG A 15 9.40 -5.76 -8.51
C ARG A 15 9.79 -5.04 -9.79
N ASP A 16 10.22 -3.79 -9.69
CA ASP A 16 10.66 -3.00 -10.84
C ASP A 16 11.94 -3.57 -11.46
N ALA A 17 12.92 -3.94 -10.63
CA ALA A 17 14.14 -4.61 -11.08
C ALA A 17 13.85 -5.98 -11.70
N PHE A 18 12.95 -6.77 -11.11
CA PHE A 18 12.49 -8.05 -11.66
C PHE A 18 11.81 -7.85 -13.00
N ALA A 19 10.86 -6.91 -13.11
CA ALA A 19 10.15 -6.62 -14.35
C ALA A 19 11.07 -6.08 -15.46
N ALA A 20 12.09 -5.28 -15.11
CA ALA A 20 13.11 -4.84 -16.04
C ALA A 20 13.97 -6.01 -16.52
N ASN A 21 14.51 -6.83 -15.60
CA ASN A 21 15.37 -7.95 -15.93
C ASN A 21 14.64 -9.04 -16.72
N LEU A 22 13.37 -9.34 -16.39
CA LEU A 22 12.58 -10.32 -17.11
C LEU A 22 12.31 -9.85 -18.54
N ARG A 23 11.95 -8.58 -18.74
CA ARG A 23 11.74 -8.03 -20.09
C ARG A 23 13.00 -8.06 -20.93
N THR A 24 14.16 -7.76 -20.36
CA THR A 24 15.43 -7.77 -21.10
C THR A 24 15.94 -9.19 -21.36
N ALA A 25 15.86 -10.08 -20.38
CA ALA A 25 16.40 -11.44 -20.48
C ALA A 25 15.50 -12.40 -21.28
N VAL A 26 14.18 -12.18 -21.28
CA VAL A 26 13.20 -13.09 -21.92
C VAL A 26 12.86 -12.70 -23.35
N ALA A 27 13.18 -11.48 -23.79
CA ALA A 27 12.81 -10.96 -25.11
C ALA A 27 13.28 -11.79 -26.33
N GLY A 28 14.21 -12.75 -26.15
CA GLY A 28 14.68 -13.65 -27.21
C GLY A 28 14.66 -15.13 -26.85
N LEU A 29 14.10 -15.52 -25.69
CA LEU A 29 14.14 -16.90 -25.23
C LEU A 29 12.93 -17.72 -25.70
N PRO A 30 13.12 -19.00 -26.07
CA PRO A 30 12.02 -19.94 -26.25
C PRO A 30 11.16 -20.05 -24.99
N ALA A 31 9.84 -20.19 -25.15
CA ALA A 31 8.85 -20.12 -24.07
C ALA A 31 9.16 -21.02 -22.85
N HIS A 32 9.69 -22.23 -23.08
CA HIS A 32 10.08 -23.14 -22.00
C HIS A 32 11.26 -22.61 -21.16
N GLN A 33 12.28 -22.03 -21.81
CA GLN A 33 13.43 -21.46 -21.11
C GLN A 33 13.05 -20.17 -20.38
N ALA A 34 12.14 -19.38 -20.95
CA ALA A 34 11.56 -18.21 -20.30
C ALA A 34 10.85 -18.56 -18.98
N LEU A 35 10.05 -19.63 -18.97
CA LEU A 35 9.36 -20.11 -17.78
C LEU A 35 10.33 -20.61 -16.71
N GLN A 36 11.36 -21.37 -17.09
CA GLN A 36 12.39 -21.83 -16.16
C GLN A 36 13.16 -20.65 -15.54
N LEU A 37 13.49 -19.64 -16.34
CA LEU A 37 14.16 -18.44 -15.86
C LEU A 37 13.28 -17.67 -14.88
N ALA A 38 11.99 -17.50 -15.19
CA ALA A 38 11.03 -16.86 -14.30
C ALA A 38 10.90 -17.58 -12.94
N ASP A 39 10.80 -18.91 -12.94
CA ASP A 39 10.76 -19.71 -11.71
C ASP A 39 12.02 -19.53 -10.85
N THR A 40 13.18 -19.48 -11.50
CA THR A 40 14.47 -19.28 -10.83
C THR A 40 14.54 -17.89 -10.19
N LEU A 41 14.11 -16.85 -10.90
CA LEU A 41 14.08 -15.49 -10.38
C LEU A 41 13.09 -15.36 -9.21
N CYS A 42 11.93 -16.03 -9.26
CA CYS A 42 10.98 -16.07 -8.14
C CYS A 42 11.59 -16.71 -6.89
N ARG A 43 12.39 -17.79 -7.02
CA ARG A 43 13.10 -18.40 -5.89
C ARG A 43 14.14 -17.48 -5.27
N VAL A 44 14.98 -16.85 -6.09
CA VAL A 44 15.97 -15.87 -5.61
C VAL A 44 15.28 -14.73 -4.86
N GLN A 45 14.13 -14.30 -5.34
CA GLN A 45 13.34 -13.25 -4.70
C GLN A 45 12.78 -13.67 -3.34
N LEU A 46 12.30 -14.92 -3.22
CA LEU A 46 11.85 -15.47 -1.94
C LEU A 46 13.01 -15.60 -0.93
N ASP A 47 14.17 -16.06 -1.38
CA ASP A 47 15.37 -16.18 -0.55
C ASP A 47 15.86 -14.81 -0.06
N MET A 48 15.80 -13.78 -0.91
CA MET A 48 16.18 -12.41 -0.54
C MET A 48 15.24 -11.79 0.50
N LEU A 49 13.98 -12.21 0.52
CA LEU A 49 12.97 -11.77 1.49
C LEU A 49 12.94 -12.66 2.75
N ALA A 50 13.59 -13.83 2.72
CA ALA A 50 13.64 -14.74 3.85
C ALA A 50 14.31 -14.07 5.07
N GLY A 51 13.65 -14.15 6.23
CA GLY A 51 14.14 -13.55 7.47
C GLY A 51 13.92 -12.04 7.61
N LYS A 52 13.37 -11.35 6.60
CA LYS A 52 13.01 -9.93 6.71
C LYS A 52 11.65 -9.78 7.39
N ARG A 53 11.54 -8.91 8.40
CA ARG A 53 10.26 -8.58 9.05
C ARG A 53 9.57 -7.47 8.27
N VAL A 54 8.33 -7.72 7.86
CA VAL A 54 7.45 -6.69 7.29
C VAL A 54 6.91 -5.86 8.43
N THR A 55 7.47 -4.67 8.65
CA THR A 55 6.90 -3.69 9.56
C THR A 55 5.88 -2.84 8.82
N TYR A 56 4.60 -3.19 8.92
CA TYR A 56 3.54 -2.22 8.64
C TYR A 56 3.60 -1.17 9.75
N LYS A 57 3.96 0.08 9.44
CA LYS A 57 3.64 1.17 10.36
C LYS A 57 2.12 1.14 10.53
N ALA A 58 1.65 0.86 11.75
CA ALA A 58 0.26 1.09 12.09
C ALA A 58 -0.08 2.50 11.61
N SER A 59 -1.06 2.61 10.70
CA SER A 59 -1.48 3.91 10.18
C SER A 59 -1.74 4.83 11.37
N LYS A 60 -1.30 6.09 11.29
CA LYS A 60 -1.51 7.06 12.37
C LYS A 60 -2.96 6.97 12.84
N ALA A 61 -3.18 6.93 14.16
CA ALA A 61 -4.53 6.91 14.69
C ALA A 61 -5.28 8.14 14.16
N ILE A 62 -6.32 7.92 13.37
CA ILE A 62 -7.12 8.99 12.77
C ILE A 62 -8.24 9.33 13.75
N ASP A 63 -8.28 10.58 14.18
CA ASP A 63 -9.40 11.10 14.95
C ASP A 63 -10.60 11.34 14.03
N GLY A 64 -11.49 10.35 13.99
CA GLY A 64 -12.70 10.39 13.19
C GLY A 64 -13.72 11.43 13.67
N GLU A 65 -13.64 11.89 14.92
CA GLU A 65 -14.54 12.92 15.43
C GLU A 65 -14.10 14.30 14.98
N ALA A 66 -12.79 14.56 15.01
CA ALA A 66 -12.22 15.80 14.48
C ALA A 66 -12.53 15.97 12.97
N ILE A 67 -12.39 14.90 12.17
CA ILE A 67 -12.78 14.92 10.75
C ILE A 67 -14.28 15.21 10.58
N ALA A 68 -15.14 14.57 11.39
CA ALA A 68 -16.58 14.79 11.31
C ALA A 68 -16.98 16.23 11.68
N GLU A 69 -16.28 16.84 12.63
CA GLU A 69 -16.48 18.23 13.04
C GLU A 69 -16.04 19.21 11.94
N ASP A 70 -14.91 18.96 11.27
CA ASP A 70 -14.46 19.78 10.15
C ASP A 70 -15.44 19.72 8.96
N TRP A 71 -16.08 18.57 8.72
CA TRP A 71 -17.20 18.48 7.77
C TRP A 71 -18.40 19.34 8.18
N ARG A 72 -18.77 19.36 9.47
CA ARG A 72 -19.88 20.21 9.96
C ARG A 72 -19.58 21.69 9.83
N ARG A 73 -18.31 22.07 9.95
CA ARG A 73 -17.81 23.44 9.74
C ARG A 73 -17.79 23.84 8.26
N GLY A 74 -18.16 22.95 7.34
CA GLY A 74 -18.23 23.24 5.91
C GLY A 74 -16.87 23.23 5.20
N LYS A 75 -15.82 22.67 5.82
CA LYS A 75 -14.52 22.53 5.15
C LYS A 75 -14.64 21.61 3.94
N THR A 76 -13.86 21.92 2.92
CA THR A 76 -13.76 21.11 1.71
C THR A 76 -12.98 19.82 1.98
N ILE A 77 -13.20 18.82 1.13
CA ILE A 77 -12.47 17.55 1.19
C ILE A 77 -10.95 17.72 1.11
N GLN A 78 -10.47 18.72 0.35
CA GLN A 78 -9.04 18.97 0.19
C GLN A 78 -8.42 19.46 1.50
N GLU A 79 -9.06 20.42 2.17
CA GLU A 79 -8.61 20.96 3.45
C GLU A 79 -8.61 19.89 4.54
N ILE A 80 -9.63 19.02 4.59
CA ILE A 80 -9.72 17.92 5.56
C ILE A 80 -8.60 16.89 5.34
N VAL A 81 -8.31 16.56 4.08
CA VAL A 81 -7.24 15.62 3.72
C VAL A 81 -5.87 16.16 4.11
N GLU A 82 -5.63 17.44 3.83
CA GLU A 82 -4.36 18.11 4.14
C GLU A 82 -4.16 18.25 5.65
N GLN A 83 -5.18 18.72 6.38
CA GLN A 83 -5.11 18.94 7.83
C GLN A 83 -4.93 17.64 8.62
N HIS A 84 -5.60 16.54 8.21
CA HIS A 84 -5.58 15.27 8.93
C HIS A 84 -4.62 14.24 8.32
N GLY A 85 -3.93 14.58 7.22
CA GLY A 85 -2.99 13.69 6.54
C GLY A 85 -3.61 12.34 6.13
N CYS A 86 -4.88 12.34 5.71
CA CYS A 86 -5.65 11.12 5.46
C CYS A 86 -6.10 11.01 4.00
N SER A 87 -6.45 9.80 3.54
CA SER A 87 -6.96 9.62 2.17
C SER A 87 -8.36 10.24 2.01
N ARG A 88 -8.73 10.64 0.79
CA ARG A 88 -10.11 11.08 0.47
C ARG A 88 -11.17 10.06 0.90
N VAL A 89 -10.88 8.76 0.70
CA VAL A 89 -11.78 7.67 1.11
C VAL A 89 -11.98 7.67 2.63
N THR A 90 -10.90 7.89 3.38
CA THR A 90 -10.94 7.97 4.83
C THR A 90 -11.71 9.21 5.30
N ALA A 91 -11.45 10.38 4.73
CA ALA A 91 -12.20 11.60 5.05
C ALA A 91 -13.71 11.44 4.82
N TYR A 92 -14.11 10.83 3.69
CA TYR A 92 -15.53 10.54 3.43
C TYR A 92 -16.13 9.49 4.38
N ARG A 93 -15.36 8.51 4.86
CA ARG A 93 -15.83 7.50 5.81
C ARG A 93 -16.38 8.14 7.09
N TYR A 94 -15.76 9.24 7.54
CA TYR A 94 -16.15 9.99 8.72
C TYR A 94 -17.11 11.16 8.45
N HIS A 95 -17.58 11.31 7.20
CA HIS A 95 -18.55 12.34 6.86
C HIS A 95 -19.85 12.14 7.68
N PRO A 96 -20.41 13.20 8.30
CA PRO A 96 -21.61 13.11 9.16
C PRO A 96 -22.78 12.37 8.49
N ASN A 97 -23.05 12.67 7.22
CA ASN A 97 -24.10 12.03 6.41
C ASN A 97 -23.85 10.56 6.03
N LYS A 98 -22.61 10.05 6.12
CA LYS A 98 -22.32 8.62 5.90
C LYS A 98 -22.40 7.80 7.19
N ARG A 99 -22.12 8.42 8.35
CA ARG A 99 -22.23 7.76 9.67
C ARG A 99 -23.67 7.37 10.02
N THR A 100 -24.66 8.13 9.54
CA THR A 100 -26.10 7.87 9.77
C THR A 100 -26.64 6.60 9.10
N ARG A 101 -25.96 6.00 8.12
CA ARG A 101 -26.42 4.75 7.51
C ARG A 101 -26.10 3.49 8.32
N LYS A 102 -25.16 3.55 9.28
CA LYS A 102 -24.84 2.38 10.13
C LYS A 102 -25.71 2.25 11.38
N ASN A 103 -26.32 3.34 11.85
CA ASN A 103 -27.14 3.35 13.06
C ASN A 103 -28.66 3.32 12.80
N LYS A 104 -29.09 3.14 11.54
CA LYS A 104 -30.52 2.99 11.19
C LYS A 104 -30.94 1.53 10.95
N ALA A 105 -30.07 0.58 11.30
CA ALA A 105 -30.30 -0.86 11.23
C ALA A 105 -30.06 -1.51 12.60
N ALA A 106 -30.60 -0.88 13.66
CA ALA A 106 -30.75 -1.45 14.98
C ALA A 106 -32.20 -1.22 15.43
#